data_AF-A0A3Q3KJ56-F1
#
_entry.id   AF-A0A3Q3KJ56-F1
#
_cell.length_a   1.000
_cell.length_b   1.000
_cell.length_c   1.000
_cell.angle_alpha   90.00
_cell.angle_beta   90.00
_cell.angle_gamma   90.00
#
_symmetry.space_group_name_H-M   'P 1'
#
loop_
_entity.id
_entity.type
_entity.pdbx_description
1 polymer ?
#
loop_
_entity_poly.entity_id
_entity_poly.type
_entity_poly.pdbx_seq_one_letter_code
_entity_poly.pdbx_strand_id
1 'polypeptide(L)'
;MVFFLSAVLGVLGSEETPSGAAQQLQALHCPPCERVHCSSRRALTLQCKGGVTTGVCGCCPVCARTEGETCGGTWDYLGKCDEGLVCVYQDAAADKPNAERSGICKSAGFVKSPLSETKLTGDTFELYCDVVGNPTPEIQWWYSEINRADSFRQLWDGARKRRVSINTAYGTNAVSVLGVSRLTLDDAGTYECRASNDPTQIESFTGTNKMQIIRIRQNPNFPMKGIAD
;
A
#
# COMPACT_ATOMS: atom_id res chain seq x y z
N MET A 1 18.38 6.41 89.37
CA MET A 1 19.61 7.21 89.20
C MET A 1 20.27 6.71 87.93
N VAL A 2 20.51 7.46 86.85
CA VAL A 2 20.43 8.89 86.54
C VAL A 2 20.23 8.99 85.02
N PHE A 3 19.39 9.94 84.59
CA PHE A 3 19.23 10.38 83.20
C PHE A 3 20.53 10.93 82.64
N PHE A 4 20.84 10.68 81.36
CA PHE A 4 21.47 11.71 80.52
C PHE A 4 20.85 11.74 79.12
N LEU A 5 20.38 12.93 78.79
CA LEU A 5 19.84 13.42 77.53
C LEU A 5 20.95 13.81 76.53
N SER A 6 20.53 13.91 75.27
CA SER A 6 21.15 14.66 74.14
C SER A 6 22.10 13.82 73.26
N ALA A 7 22.13 13.91 71.93
CA ALA A 7 21.68 14.97 71.02
C ALA A 7 21.26 14.44 69.64
N VAL A 8 20.48 15.26 68.93
CA VAL A 8 20.02 15.13 67.53
C VAL A 8 21.11 15.61 66.57
N LEU A 9 21.29 14.94 65.41
CA LEU A 9 21.47 15.51 64.05
C LEU A 9 22.19 14.52 63.12
N GLY A 10 21.57 14.19 61.98
CA GLY A 10 22.21 13.43 60.91
C GLY A 10 21.23 12.81 59.92
N VAL A 11 20.69 13.64 59.02
CA VAL A 11 19.99 13.24 57.79
C VAL A 11 21.00 12.62 56.82
N LEU A 12 20.63 11.51 56.17
CA LEU A 12 21.00 11.01 54.82
C LEU A 12 20.31 9.62 54.76
N GLY A 13 19.22 9.37 54.04
CA GLY A 13 18.97 9.65 52.63
C GLY A 13 19.22 8.37 51.82
N SER A 14 18.23 7.47 51.73
CA SER A 14 18.14 6.44 50.69
C SER A 14 16.69 5.94 50.57
N GLU A 15 15.84 6.68 49.86
CA GLU A 15 14.63 6.09 49.27
C GLU A 15 15.06 5.26 48.07
N GLU A 16 15.03 3.93 48.20
CA GLU A 16 15.09 3.04 47.06
C GLU A 16 13.78 3.17 46.27
N THR A 17 13.82 3.92 45.18
CA THR A 17 12.76 3.94 44.16
C THR A 17 13.08 2.90 43.09
N PRO A 18 12.15 2.00 42.73
CA PRO A 18 12.38 1.06 41.65
C PRO A 18 12.30 1.81 40.31
N SER A 19 13.45 1.94 39.66
CA SER A 19 13.58 2.37 38.27
C SER A 19 13.02 1.27 37.34
N GLY A 20 11.70 1.24 37.21
CA GLY A 20 11.02 0.66 36.07
C GLY A 20 10.85 1.76 35.03
N ALA A 21 11.71 1.78 34.01
CA ALA A 21 11.57 2.65 32.85
C ALA A 21 10.28 2.27 32.09
N ALA A 22 9.14 2.81 32.53
CA ALA A 22 7.94 2.86 31.72
C ALA A 22 8.26 3.75 30.52
N GLN A 23 8.33 3.15 29.33
CA GLN A 23 8.43 3.88 28.07
C GLN A 23 7.26 4.85 28.00
N GLN A 24 7.55 6.12 28.25
CA GLN A 24 6.58 7.20 28.24
C GLN A 24 6.14 7.41 26.79
N LEU A 25 4.93 6.95 26.44
CA LEU A 25 4.25 7.31 25.20
C LEU A 25 4.06 8.82 25.18
N GLN A 26 4.97 9.54 24.50
CA GLN A 26 4.82 10.97 24.30
C GLN A 26 3.71 11.20 23.27
N ALA A 27 2.53 11.57 23.76
CA ALA A 27 1.44 11.99 22.90
C ALA A 27 1.76 13.37 22.29
N LEU A 28 1.70 13.46 20.96
CA LEU A 28 1.84 14.73 20.25
C LEU A 28 0.71 15.68 20.66
N HIS A 29 1.06 16.86 21.16
CA HIS A 29 0.12 17.92 21.49
C HIS A 29 0.22 19.04 20.47
N CYS A 30 -0.84 19.22 19.68
CA CYS A 30 -0.93 20.28 18.68
C CYS A 30 -1.88 21.39 19.17
N PRO A 31 -1.49 22.68 19.05
CA PRO A 31 -2.39 23.79 19.32
C PRO A 31 -3.46 23.92 18.21
N PRO A 32 -4.59 24.61 18.46
CA PRO A 32 -5.55 24.98 17.42
C PRO A 32 -4.88 25.73 16.26
N CYS A 33 -5.31 25.45 15.02
CA CYS A 33 -4.65 25.99 13.82
C CYS A 33 -4.65 27.52 13.76
N GLU A 34 -5.61 28.19 14.38
CA GLU A 34 -5.69 29.65 14.48
C GLU A 34 -4.50 30.24 15.25
N ARG A 35 -3.90 29.45 16.16
CA ARG A 35 -2.75 29.82 16.98
C ARG A 35 -1.42 29.43 16.33
N VAL A 36 -1.43 28.77 15.18
CA VAL A 36 -0.22 28.36 14.47
C VAL A 36 0.13 29.39 13.40
N HIS A 37 1.32 29.97 13.49
CA HIS A 37 1.85 30.87 12.49
C HIS A 37 2.65 30.08 11.45
N CYS A 38 2.05 29.87 10.28
CA CYS A 38 2.72 29.27 9.13
C CYS A 38 3.32 30.38 8.24
N SER A 39 4.57 30.21 7.80
CA SER A 39 5.26 31.11 6.86
C SER A 39 4.53 31.29 5.53
N SER A 40 3.77 30.28 5.11
CA SER A 40 2.83 30.36 3.99
C SER A 40 1.47 29.83 4.40
N ARG A 41 0.53 30.70 4.77
CA ARG A 41 -0.90 30.30 4.88
C ARG A 41 -1.56 30.01 3.53
N ARG A 42 -0.86 30.26 2.42
CA ARG A 42 -1.33 30.00 1.06
C ARG A 42 -0.55 28.83 0.48
N ALA A 43 -1.21 27.69 0.27
CA ALA A 43 -0.64 26.55 -0.45
C ALA A 43 -0.03 26.96 -1.81
N LEU A 44 -0.67 27.93 -2.49
CA LEU A 44 -0.28 28.47 -3.80
C LEU A 44 1.10 29.16 -3.84
N THR A 45 1.67 29.57 -2.70
CA THR A 45 3.00 30.20 -2.69
C THR A 45 4.14 29.20 -2.52
N LEU A 46 3.84 27.95 -2.16
CA LEU A 46 4.85 26.91 -2.06
C LEU A 46 5.20 26.43 -3.48
N GLN A 47 6.46 26.59 -3.88
CA GLN A 47 6.97 26.04 -5.14
C GLN A 47 7.33 24.57 -4.94
N CYS A 48 6.30 23.75 -4.74
CA CYS A 48 6.49 22.31 -4.53
C CYS A 48 6.81 21.59 -5.83
N LYS A 49 7.70 20.60 -5.74
CA LYS A 49 7.99 19.67 -6.84
C LYS A 49 6.77 18.78 -7.13
N GLY A 50 6.01 18.44 -6.10
CA GLY A 50 4.72 17.75 -6.17
C GLY A 50 3.58 18.62 -5.65
N GLY A 51 2.52 17.99 -5.17
CA GLY A 51 1.39 18.62 -4.50
C GLY A 51 1.72 19.20 -3.13
N VAL A 52 0.66 19.68 -2.48
CA VAL A 52 0.73 20.31 -1.15
C VAL A 52 -0.05 19.46 -0.17
N THR A 53 0.61 19.08 0.93
CA THR A 53 0.02 18.36 2.05
C THR A 53 0.09 19.22 3.32
N THR A 54 -0.19 18.64 4.47
CA THR A 54 -0.10 19.31 5.77
C THR A 54 1.01 18.73 6.63
N GLY A 55 1.64 19.59 7.44
CA GLY A 55 2.65 19.16 8.41
C GLY A 55 2.09 18.26 9.52
N VAL A 56 2.94 17.92 10.48
CA VAL A 56 2.65 17.00 11.62
C VAL A 56 1.33 17.32 12.33
N CYS A 57 1.06 18.60 12.60
CA CYS A 57 -0.17 19.04 13.27
C CYS A 57 -1.38 19.26 12.33
N GLY A 58 -1.26 19.00 11.03
CA GLY A 58 -2.36 19.14 10.08
C GLY A 58 -2.73 20.59 9.69
N CYS A 59 -2.08 21.60 10.25
CA CYS A 59 -2.48 23.02 10.04
C CYS A 59 -1.73 23.74 8.91
N CYS A 60 -0.42 23.58 8.83
CA CYS A 60 0.40 24.32 7.87
C CYS A 60 0.54 23.55 6.56
N PRO A 61 0.35 24.22 5.40
CA PRO A 61 0.66 23.59 4.12
C PRO A 61 2.17 23.40 4.00
N VAL A 62 2.57 22.22 3.53
CA VAL A 62 3.96 21.82 3.26
C VAL A 62 4.00 21.05 1.94
N CYS A 63 5.17 20.97 1.31
CA CYS A 63 5.28 20.16 0.12
C CYS A 63 5.10 18.68 0.43
N ALA A 64 4.27 18.03 -0.38
CA ALA A 64 4.17 16.58 -0.34
C ALA A 64 5.47 15.96 -0.87
N ARG A 65 5.80 14.79 -0.35
CA ARG A 65 6.98 14.01 -0.74
C ARG A 65 6.72 13.32 -2.08
N THR A 66 7.62 13.54 -3.04
CA THR A 66 7.51 12.94 -4.38
C THR A 66 8.04 11.51 -4.40
N GLU A 67 7.79 10.78 -5.50
CA GLU A 67 8.25 9.39 -5.64
C GLU A 67 9.76 9.27 -5.41
N GLY A 68 10.16 8.29 -4.60
CA GLY A 68 11.55 8.05 -4.19
C GLY A 68 12.02 8.87 -2.97
N GLU A 69 11.25 9.84 -2.49
CA GLU A 69 11.62 10.64 -1.31
C GLU A 69 11.28 9.94 0.01
N THR A 70 12.03 10.26 1.06
CA THR A 70 11.78 9.75 2.41
C THR A 70 10.49 10.30 3.01
N CYS A 71 9.73 9.44 3.67
CA CYS A 71 8.44 9.75 4.28
C CYS A 71 8.24 9.02 5.62
N GLY A 72 7.17 9.37 6.33
CA GLY A 72 6.77 8.73 7.58
C GLY A 72 7.53 9.27 8.80
N GLY A 73 8.01 8.38 9.66
CA GLY A 73 8.55 8.74 10.96
C GLY A 73 7.45 8.94 12.01
N THR A 74 7.84 9.25 13.24
CA THR A 74 6.88 9.50 14.32
C THR A 74 5.99 10.69 13.97
N TRP A 75 4.68 10.47 13.82
CA TRP A 75 3.71 11.51 13.40
C TRP A 75 3.94 12.11 12.01
N ASP A 76 4.57 11.36 11.09
CA ASP A 76 4.89 11.81 9.73
C ASP A 76 5.84 13.02 9.65
N TYR A 77 6.71 13.22 10.64
CA TYR A 77 7.65 14.36 10.64
C TYR A 77 8.65 14.34 9.46
N LEU A 78 8.93 13.17 8.89
CA LEU A 78 9.74 13.05 7.66
C LEU A 78 8.95 13.47 6.42
N GLY A 79 7.63 13.55 6.51
CA GLY A 79 6.74 14.05 5.48
C GLY A 79 5.73 13.01 4.99
N LYS A 80 4.66 13.51 4.37
CA LYS A 80 3.60 12.71 3.75
C LYS A 80 3.79 12.70 2.24
N CYS A 81 3.52 11.55 1.63
CA CYS A 81 3.63 11.40 0.18
C CYS A 81 2.57 12.21 -0.57
N ASP A 82 2.88 12.53 -1.82
CA ASP A 82 1.99 13.22 -2.75
C ASP A 82 0.75 12.41 -3.12
N GLU A 83 -0.22 13.06 -3.77
CA GLU A 83 -1.43 12.40 -4.26
C GLU A 83 -1.05 11.21 -5.18
N GLY A 84 -1.66 10.06 -4.93
CA GLY A 84 -1.34 8.83 -5.65
C GLY A 84 0.00 8.19 -5.26
N LEU A 85 0.60 8.56 -4.12
CA LEU A 85 1.78 7.91 -3.54
C LEU A 85 1.51 7.37 -2.13
N VAL A 86 2.18 6.29 -1.75
CA VAL A 86 2.11 5.66 -0.43
C VAL A 86 3.51 5.59 0.20
N CYS A 87 3.57 5.84 1.51
CA CYS A 87 4.80 5.69 2.27
C CYS A 87 5.07 4.21 2.60
N VAL A 88 6.07 3.62 1.94
CA VAL A 88 6.48 2.24 2.15
C VAL A 88 7.62 2.18 3.14
N TYR A 89 7.35 1.63 4.32
CA TYR A 89 8.35 1.38 5.34
C TYR A 89 9.27 0.24 4.89
N GLN A 90 10.59 0.45 4.98
CA GLN A 90 11.55 -0.61 4.71
C GLN A 90 11.66 -1.45 5.99
N ASP A 91 11.26 -2.73 5.93
CA ASP A 91 11.34 -3.63 7.08
C ASP A 91 12.80 -3.95 7.41
N ALA A 92 13.35 -3.18 8.35
CA ALA A 92 14.56 -3.49 9.10
C ALA A 92 14.48 -2.87 10.50
N ALA A 93 13.42 -3.17 11.24
CA ALA A 93 13.33 -2.86 12.67
C ALA A 93 12.62 -3.96 13.47
N ALA A 94 12.75 -5.23 13.08
CA ALA A 94 12.37 -6.36 13.94
C ALA A 94 13.31 -6.52 15.16
N ASP A 95 14.34 -5.67 15.30
CA ASP A 95 15.32 -5.72 16.40
C ASP A 95 15.46 -4.39 17.16
N LYS A 96 14.61 -3.38 16.90
CA LYS A 96 14.68 -2.09 17.59
C LYS A 96 13.29 -1.52 17.91
N PRO A 97 12.77 -1.71 19.13
CA PRO A 97 11.48 -1.18 19.56
C PRO A 97 11.43 0.36 19.63
N ASN A 98 12.56 1.04 19.42
CA ASN A 98 12.71 2.50 19.48
C ASN A 98 13.22 3.12 18.16
N ALA A 99 13.29 2.34 17.08
CA ALA A 99 13.70 2.87 15.78
C ALA A 99 12.52 3.56 15.08
N GLU A 100 12.72 4.82 14.76
CA GLU A 100 11.76 5.65 14.06
C GLU A 100 11.41 5.05 12.69
N ARG A 101 10.13 4.71 12.49
CA ARG A 101 9.68 3.99 11.30
C ARG A 101 9.67 4.94 10.10
N SER A 102 10.77 4.98 9.34
CA SER A 102 10.91 5.77 8.11
C SER A 102 10.66 4.90 6.86
N GLY A 103 10.17 5.53 5.80
CA GLY A 103 9.83 4.86 4.54
C GLY A 103 10.21 5.70 3.32
N ILE A 104 9.88 5.18 2.15
CA ILE A 104 10.06 5.85 0.86
C ILE A 104 8.70 5.96 0.16
N CYS A 105 8.41 7.14 -0.41
CA CYS A 105 7.22 7.35 -1.23
C CYS A 105 7.33 6.54 -2.52
N LYS A 106 6.35 5.69 -2.75
CA LYS A 106 6.19 4.93 -3.99
C LYS A 106 4.79 5.16 -4.53
N SER A 107 4.58 4.94 -5.81
CA SER A 107 3.24 5.04 -6.40
C SER A 107 2.23 4.18 -5.63
N ALA A 108 1.14 4.81 -5.17
CA ALA A 108 -0.04 4.16 -4.66
C ALA A 108 -0.70 3.47 -5.85
N GLY A 109 -0.72 2.14 -5.83
CA GLY A 109 -1.19 1.36 -6.97
C GLY A 109 -0.05 0.76 -7.80
N PHE A 110 -0.36 0.42 -9.04
CA PHE A 110 0.35 -0.64 -9.76
C PHE A 110 1.66 -0.14 -10.38
N VAL A 111 2.78 -0.72 -9.92
CA VAL A 111 4.16 -0.41 -10.29
C VAL A 111 4.49 -0.89 -11.72
N LYS A 112 3.72 -1.84 -12.27
CA LYS A 112 3.93 -2.35 -13.62
C LYS A 112 2.63 -2.90 -14.23
N SER A 113 2.24 -2.36 -15.39
CA SER A 113 1.17 -2.93 -16.24
C SER A 113 1.78 -3.35 -17.59
N PRO A 114 1.69 -4.63 -17.99
CA PRO A 114 2.20 -5.06 -19.29
C PRO A 114 1.33 -4.57 -20.47
N LEU A 115 1.96 -4.47 -21.65
CA LEU A 115 1.31 -4.16 -22.93
C LEU A 115 0.28 -5.24 -23.30
N SER A 116 -0.75 -4.88 -24.07
CA SER A 116 -1.73 -5.82 -24.61
C SER A 116 -1.07 -6.91 -25.48
N GLU A 117 -1.54 -8.14 -25.43
CA GLU A 117 -0.93 -9.28 -26.12
C GLU A 117 -1.89 -9.96 -27.13
N THR A 118 -1.32 -10.67 -28.11
CA THR A 118 -2.07 -11.59 -28.99
C THR A 118 -1.53 -13.01 -28.81
N LYS A 119 -2.41 -13.98 -28.51
CA LYS A 119 -2.10 -15.40 -28.30
C LYS A 119 -2.87 -16.30 -29.27
N LEU A 120 -2.49 -17.57 -29.36
CA LEU A 120 -3.23 -18.60 -30.10
C LEU A 120 -4.05 -19.48 -29.14
N THR A 121 -5.10 -20.12 -29.67
CA THR A 121 -5.83 -21.14 -28.90
C THR A 121 -4.91 -22.29 -28.50
N GLY A 122 -5.06 -22.76 -27.26
CA GLY A 122 -4.21 -23.79 -26.66
C GLY A 122 -3.00 -23.23 -25.89
N ASP A 123 -2.62 -21.97 -26.11
CA ASP A 123 -1.50 -21.33 -25.41
C ASP A 123 -1.78 -21.14 -23.91
N THR A 124 -0.83 -20.50 -23.23
CA THR A 124 -0.97 -19.97 -21.87
C THR A 124 -0.45 -18.54 -21.85
N PHE A 125 -1.10 -17.65 -21.09
CA PHE A 125 -0.57 -16.32 -20.78
C PHE A 125 -0.57 -16.07 -19.29
N GLU A 126 0.29 -15.14 -18.86
CA GLU A 126 0.37 -14.67 -17.48
C GLU A 126 0.33 -13.15 -17.45
N LEU A 127 -0.44 -12.61 -16.51
CA LEU A 127 -0.52 -11.18 -16.22
C LEU A 127 0.03 -10.93 -14.83
N TYR A 128 0.81 -9.86 -14.72
CA TYR A 128 1.55 -9.51 -13.53
C TYR A 128 1.02 -8.20 -12.96
N CYS A 129 0.72 -8.22 -11.68
CA CYS A 129 0.19 -7.10 -10.94
C CYS A 129 1.06 -6.88 -9.71
N ASP A 130 1.85 -5.81 -9.71
CA ASP A 130 2.70 -5.41 -8.58
C ASP A 130 2.15 -4.10 -8.05
N VAL A 131 1.66 -4.08 -6.82
CA VAL A 131 1.02 -2.92 -6.20
C VAL A 131 1.66 -2.58 -4.87
N VAL A 132 1.73 -1.28 -4.63
CA VAL A 132 2.18 -0.73 -3.37
C VAL A 132 1.00 -0.04 -2.67
N GLY A 133 0.84 -0.33 -1.39
CA GLY A 133 -0.19 0.25 -0.53
C GLY A 133 0.14 0.03 0.95
N ASN A 134 -0.46 0.86 1.81
CA ASN A 134 -0.30 0.79 3.26
C ASN A 134 -1.67 1.05 3.94
N PRO A 135 -2.27 0.07 4.64
CA PRO A 135 -1.81 -1.33 4.79
C PRO A 135 -1.62 -2.05 3.44
N THR A 136 -0.82 -3.13 3.41
CA THR A 136 -0.58 -3.90 2.18
C THR A 136 -1.93 -4.26 1.53
N PRO A 137 -2.17 -3.89 0.26
CA PRO A 137 -3.49 -4.01 -0.36
C PRO A 137 -3.83 -5.46 -0.69
N GLU A 138 -5.12 -5.77 -0.67
CA GLU A 138 -5.67 -7.01 -1.21
C GLU A 138 -5.88 -6.89 -2.72
N ILE A 139 -5.45 -7.91 -3.47
CA ILE A 139 -5.50 -7.93 -4.94
C ILE A 139 -6.63 -8.83 -5.43
N GLN A 140 -7.42 -8.32 -6.38
CA GLN A 140 -8.47 -9.05 -7.08
C GLN A 140 -8.33 -8.90 -8.59
N TRP A 141 -8.55 -10.00 -9.31
CA TRP A 141 -8.55 -9.99 -10.78
C TRP A 141 -9.97 -9.93 -11.32
N TRP A 142 -10.16 -9.13 -12.36
CA TRP A 142 -11.43 -8.88 -13.01
C TRP A 142 -11.29 -9.04 -14.52
N TYR A 143 -12.34 -9.52 -15.16
CA TYR A 143 -12.37 -9.76 -16.60
C TYR A 143 -13.65 -9.22 -17.24
N SER A 144 -13.50 -8.66 -18.42
CA SER A 144 -14.57 -8.23 -19.30
C SER A 144 -14.33 -8.73 -20.72
N GLU A 145 -15.40 -9.02 -21.45
CA GLU A 145 -15.32 -9.26 -22.89
C GLU A 145 -14.90 -7.97 -23.64
N ILE A 146 -14.27 -8.12 -24.81
CA ILE A 146 -13.73 -6.99 -25.61
C ILE A 146 -14.79 -5.91 -25.91
N ASN A 147 -16.06 -6.32 -26.06
CA ASN A 147 -17.16 -5.44 -26.45
C ASN A 147 -18.08 -5.04 -25.29
N ARG A 148 -17.70 -5.30 -24.02
CA ARG A 148 -18.55 -5.04 -22.85
C ARG A 148 -17.79 -4.44 -21.67
N ALA A 149 -17.02 -3.38 -21.93
CA ALA A 149 -16.12 -2.76 -20.96
C ALA A 149 -16.72 -2.45 -19.58
N ASP A 150 -18.04 -2.24 -19.46
CA ASP A 150 -18.70 -1.93 -18.19
C ASP A 150 -19.14 -3.17 -17.39
N SER A 151 -18.88 -4.39 -17.89
CA SER A 151 -19.38 -5.65 -17.31
C SER A 151 -18.29 -6.55 -16.73
N PHE A 152 -17.39 -5.95 -15.95
CA PHE A 152 -16.33 -6.70 -15.29
C PHE A 152 -16.90 -7.75 -14.32
N ARG A 153 -16.37 -8.97 -14.44
CA ARG A 153 -16.65 -10.10 -13.56
C ARG A 153 -15.39 -10.50 -12.84
N GLN A 154 -15.51 -10.79 -11.55
CA GLN A 154 -14.38 -11.25 -10.76
C GLN A 154 -13.89 -12.62 -11.28
N LEU A 155 -12.58 -12.77 -11.36
CA LEU A 155 -11.88 -14.03 -11.57
C LEU A 155 -11.36 -14.54 -10.22
N TRP A 156 -11.38 -15.85 -10.05
CA TRP A 156 -10.87 -16.53 -8.87
C TRP A 156 -10.00 -17.73 -9.28
N ASP A 157 -9.17 -18.19 -8.35
CA ASP A 157 -8.33 -19.36 -8.58
C ASP A 157 -9.17 -20.60 -8.91
N GLY A 158 -8.77 -21.35 -9.94
CA GLY A 158 -9.51 -22.51 -10.40
C GLY A 158 -10.73 -22.22 -11.30
N ALA A 159 -11.01 -20.95 -11.62
CA ALA A 159 -12.06 -20.60 -12.56
C ALA A 159 -11.85 -21.22 -13.97
N ARG A 160 -12.92 -21.23 -14.77
CA ARG A 160 -12.94 -21.77 -16.15
C ARG A 160 -12.44 -23.22 -16.24
N LYS A 161 -13.02 -24.12 -15.44
CA LYS A 161 -12.63 -25.56 -15.36
C LYS A 161 -11.15 -25.72 -14.97
N ARG A 162 -10.69 -24.99 -13.94
CA ARG A 162 -9.31 -25.02 -13.43
C ARG A 162 -8.23 -24.59 -14.43
N ARG A 163 -8.59 -23.74 -15.39
CA ARG A 163 -7.62 -23.15 -16.34
C ARG A 163 -7.01 -21.86 -15.82
N VAL A 164 -7.73 -21.17 -14.95
CA VAL A 164 -7.28 -19.96 -14.27
C VAL A 164 -6.49 -20.34 -13.02
N SER A 165 -5.31 -19.75 -12.86
CA SER A 165 -4.50 -19.81 -11.65
C SER A 165 -4.20 -18.41 -11.15
N ILE A 166 -4.39 -18.14 -9.86
CA ILE A 166 -4.06 -16.84 -9.24
C ILE A 166 -3.13 -17.08 -8.05
N ASN A 167 -1.91 -16.56 -8.14
CA ASN A 167 -0.92 -16.66 -7.08
C ASN A 167 -0.61 -15.26 -6.56
N THR A 168 -0.70 -15.07 -5.25
CA THR A 168 -0.40 -13.78 -4.60
C THR A 168 0.69 -13.95 -3.55
N ALA A 169 1.67 -13.05 -3.57
CA ALA A 169 2.74 -12.97 -2.61
C ALA A 169 2.72 -11.58 -1.95
N TYR A 170 2.93 -11.56 -0.64
CA TYR A 170 2.95 -10.33 0.16
C TYR A 170 4.36 -10.09 0.71
N GLY A 171 4.82 -8.86 0.60
CA GLY A 171 6.05 -8.36 1.22
C GLY A 171 5.92 -6.86 1.45
N THR A 172 6.94 -6.10 1.05
CA THR A 172 6.88 -4.62 1.04
C THR A 172 5.88 -4.06 0.01
N ASN A 173 5.42 -4.90 -0.89
CA ASN A 173 4.44 -4.71 -1.95
C ASN A 173 3.60 -5.99 -2.03
N ALA A 174 2.40 -5.90 -2.60
CA ALA A 174 1.61 -7.08 -2.95
C ALA A 174 1.81 -7.38 -4.44
N VAL A 175 2.17 -8.62 -4.75
CA VAL A 175 2.41 -9.08 -6.12
C VAL A 175 1.45 -10.23 -6.41
N SER A 176 0.66 -10.12 -7.48
CA SER A 176 -0.23 -11.18 -7.94
C SER A 176 0.03 -11.53 -9.41
N VAL A 177 -0.04 -12.82 -9.71
CA VAL A 177 0.11 -13.37 -11.06
C VAL A 177 -1.15 -14.13 -11.43
N LEU A 178 -1.82 -13.68 -12.49
CA LEU A 178 -2.94 -14.37 -13.12
C LEU A 178 -2.44 -15.18 -14.31
N GLY A 179 -2.58 -16.50 -14.26
CA GLY A 179 -2.32 -17.40 -15.38
C GLY A 179 -3.61 -17.94 -15.98
N VAL A 180 -3.72 -17.98 -17.30
CA VAL A 180 -4.81 -18.69 -18.00
C VAL A 180 -4.21 -19.66 -19.00
N SER A 181 -4.44 -20.94 -18.77
CA SER A 181 -3.91 -22.04 -19.61
C SER A 181 -4.96 -22.61 -20.57
N ARG A 182 -4.49 -23.30 -21.61
CA ARG A 182 -5.31 -23.94 -22.64
C ARG A 182 -6.36 -22.98 -23.21
N LEU A 183 -5.85 -21.87 -23.75
CA LEU A 183 -6.69 -20.75 -24.18
C LEU A 183 -7.76 -21.15 -25.20
N THR A 184 -8.97 -20.63 -25.01
CA THR A 184 -10.06 -20.64 -25.99
C THR A 184 -10.33 -19.22 -26.50
N LEU A 185 -11.10 -19.09 -27.58
CA LEU A 185 -11.49 -17.78 -28.11
C LEU A 185 -12.26 -16.94 -27.08
N ASP A 186 -13.02 -17.59 -26.18
CA ASP A 186 -13.78 -16.95 -25.10
C ASP A 186 -12.92 -16.41 -23.96
N ASP A 187 -11.62 -16.72 -23.95
CA ASP A 187 -10.68 -16.12 -23.00
C ASP A 187 -10.18 -14.75 -23.49
N ALA A 188 -10.53 -14.32 -24.71
CA ALA A 188 -10.20 -13.00 -25.22
C ALA A 188 -11.03 -11.92 -24.50
N GLY A 189 -10.38 -10.82 -24.14
CA GLY A 189 -11.04 -9.77 -23.37
C GLY A 189 -10.07 -8.84 -22.67
N THR A 190 -10.64 -8.01 -21.83
CA THR A 190 -9.94 -7.07 -20.98
C THR A 190 -9.80 -7.67 -19.59
N TYR A 191 -8.58 -7.70 -19.09
CA TYR A 191 -8.25 -8.14 -17.74
C TYR A 191 -7.79 -6.93 -16.92
N GLU A 192 -8.28 -6.84 -15.70
CA GLU A 192 -7.98 -5.74 -14.79
C GLU A 192 -7.56 -6.32 -13.44
N CYS A 193 -6.45 -5.82 -12.92
CA CYS A 193 -6.07 -6.06 -11.54
C CYS A 193 -6.62 -4.89 -10.70
N ARG A 194 -7.28 -5.18 -9.59
CA ARG A 194 -7.83 -4.18 -8.66
C ARG A 194 -7.24 -4.42 -7.27
N ALA A 195 -6.78 -3.36 -6.63
CA ALA A 195 -6.12 -3.42 -5.33
C ALA A 195 -6.80 -2.49 -4.33
N SER A 196 -7.09 -2.98 -3.12
CA SER A 196 -7.73 -2.20 -2.05
C SER A 196 -6.97 -2.33 -0.73
N ASN A 197 -6.71 -1.19 -0.08
CA ASN A 197 -6.16 -1.15 1.28
C ASN A 197 -7.21 -1.45 2.36
N ASP A 198 -8.51 -1.45 1.99
CA ASP A 198 -9.62 -1.79 2.88
C ASP A 198 -10.34 -3.05 2.34
N PRO A 199 -10.23 -4.20 3.03
CA PRO A 199 -10.86 -5.45 2.58
C PRO A 199 -12.39 -5.41 2.64
N THR A 200 -12.98 -4.44 3.35
CA THR A 200 -14.44 -4.28 3.49
C THR A 200 -15.05 -3.34 2.45
N GLN A 201 -14.26 -2.43 1.87
CA GLN A 201 -14.70 -1.53 0.81
C GLN A 201 -14.20 -2.01 -0.55
N ILE A 202 -14.85 -3.06 -1.06
CA ILE A 202 -14.56 -3.68 -2.36
C ILE A 202 -14.89 -2.73 -3.53
N GLU A 203 -15.65 -1.65 -3.32
CA GLU A 203 -16.00 -0.69 -4.38
C GLU A 203 -15.07 0.53 -4.47
N SER A 204 -14.30 0.84 -3.42
CA SER A 204 -13.40 2.00 -3.39
C SER A 204 -11.95 1.58 -3.66
N PHE A 205 -11.67 1.13 -4.88
CA PHE A 205 -10.31 0.88 -5.33
C PHE A 205 -9.57 2.22 -5.46
N THR A 206 -8.55 2.42 -4.62
CA THR A 206 -7.81 3.70 -4.55
C THR A 206 -6.81 3.88 -5.69
N GLY A 207 -6.64 2.85 -6.53
CA GLY A 207 -5.95 2.91 -7.80
C GLY A 207 -6.55 1.88 -8.74
N THR A 208 -6.83 2.28 -9.98
CA THR A 208 -7.16 1.39 -11.10
C THR A 208 -6.04 1.57 -12.13
N ASN A 209 -5.19 0.56 -12.35
CA ASN A 209 -4.26 0.61 -13.49
C ASN A 209 -4.72 -0.29 -14.63
N LYS A 210 -4.65 0.35 -15.80
CA LYS A 210 -4.53 -0.14 -17.17
C LYS A 210 -4.88 -1.61 -17.38
N MET A 211 -6.17 -1.78 -17.62
CA MET A 211 -6.79 -2.78 -18.49
C MET A 211 -5.82 -3.38 -19.52
N GLN A 212 -5.61 -4.70 -19.44
CA GLN A 212 -4.84 -5.44 -20.43
C GLN A 212 -5.79 -6.13 -21.40
N ILE A 213 -5.64 -5.84 -22.69
CA ILE A 213 -6.41 -6.53 -23.72
C ILE A 213 -5.63 -7.76 -24.17
N ILE A 214 -6.21 -8.93 -23.96
CA ILE A 214 -5.72 -10.19 -24.48
C ILE A 214 -6.56 -10.56 -25.70
N ARG A 215 -5.93 -10.55 -26.87
CA ARG A 215 -6.52 -11.03 -28.12
C ARG A 215 -6.13 -12.49 -28.33
N ILE A 216 -7.07 -13.31 -28.78
CA ILE A 216 -6.82 -14.73 -29.04
C ILE A 216 -7.26 -15.05 -30.47
N ARG A 217 -6.39 -15.73 -31.22
CA ARG A 217 -6.67 -16.22 -32.57
C ARG A 217 -6.72 -17.74 -32.59
N GLN A 218 -7.54 -18.31 -33.48
CA GLN A 218 -7.58 -19.75 -33.67
C GLN A 218 -6.20 -20.25 -34.13
N ASN A 219 -5.68 -21.28 -33.46
CA ASN A 219 -4.48 -21.97 -33.90
C ASN A 219 -4.84 -22.80 -35.15
N PRO A 220 -4.25 -22.52 -36.33
CA PRO A 220 -4.57 -23.26 -37.55
C PRO A 220 -4.18 -24.74 -37.47
N ASN A 221 -3.27 -25.11 -36.57
CA ASN A 221 -2.83 -26.48 -36.36
C ASN A 221 -3.72 -27.28 -35.38
N PHE A 222 -4.73 -26.65 -34.77
CA PHE A 222 -5.66 -27.29 -33.83
C PHE A 222 -7.12 -26.98 -34.23
N PRO A 223 -7.67 -27.65 -35.25
CA PRO A 223 -9.05 -27.45 -35.67
C PRO A 223 -10.00 -27.93 -34.55
N MET A 224 -11.05 -27.15 -34.27
CA MET A 224 -12.12 -27.60 -33.36
C MET A 224 -12.68 -28.91 -33.91
N LYS A 225 -12.62 -29.99 -33.12
CA LYS A 225 -13.40 -31.19 -33.42
C LYS A 225 -14.86 -30.77 -33.41
N GLY A 226 -15.44 -30.65 -34.60
CA GLY A 226 -16.87 -30.43 -34.76
C GLY A 226 -17.62 -31.55 -34.05
N ILE A 227 -18.60 -31.18 -33.24
CA ILE A 227 -19.67 -32.06 -32.82
C ILE A 227 -20.45 -32.35 -34.10
N ALA A 228 -20.18 -33.50 -34.72
CA ALA A 228 -21.10 -34.12 -35.65
C ALA A 228 -21.97 -35.05 -34.79
N ASP A 229 -23.25 -34.72 -34.67
CA ASP A 229 -24.39 -35.64 -34.60
C ASP A 229 -25.66 -34.84 -34.92
#